data_AF-A0A7Y2ZMG0-F1
#
_entry.id   AF-A0A7Y2ZMG0-F1
#
_cell.length_a   1.000
_cell.length_b   1.000
_cell.length_c   1.000
_cell.angle_alpha   90.00
_cell.angle_beta   90.00
_cell.angle_gamma   90.00
#
_symmetry.space_group_name_H-M   'P 1'
#
loop_
_entity.id
_entity.type
_entity.pdbx_description
1 polymer ?
#
loop_
_entity_poly.entity_id
_entity_poly.type
_entity_poly.pdbx_seq_one_letter_code
_entity_poly.pdbx_strand_id
1 'polypeptide(L)'
;AYDFLKSYSIIPLDFQIRENVQSLYLECSTPELNGYAYVLRKRISLTQMGFTIEYELLNSGSEPLITNEYVHNFVSANGHLIDDQYQLQFPFSLNSDEFDEVINPDNLLNINMNSVFFRGNPETPFFISNLSGGKLVNASWELIHKKLNIRISESCSFKTNKVNLWGWKHVVSPELFHNINLKPGQTERWSRTFKISNL
;
A
#
# COMPACT_ATOMS: atom_id res chain seq x y z
N ALA A 1 1.54 -9.89 -27.57
CA ALA A 1 1.36 -8.86 -26.53
C ALA A 1 0.64 -9.46 -25.33
N TYR A 2 0.87 -8.93 -24.13
CA TYR A 2 0.11 -9.26 -22.93
C TYR A 2 -1.33 -8.72 -23.04
N ASP A 3 -2.31 -9.48 -22.57
CA ASP A 3 -3.74 -9.12 -22.54
C ASP A 3 -4.28 -9.34 -21.13
N PHE A 4 -4.61 -8.26 -20.42
CA PHE A 4 -5.07 -8.31 -19.03
C PHE A 4 -6.35 -9.12 -18.83
N LEU A 5 -7.24 -9.20 -19.83
CA LEU A 5 -8.50 -9.92 -19.73
C LEU A 5 -8.37 -11.42 -20.02
N LYS A 6 -7.21 -11.85 -20.51
CA LYS A 6 -6.96 -13.24 -20.85
C LYS A 6 -6.53 -14.03 -19.62
N SER A 7 -7.19 -15.15 -19.36
CA SER A 7 -6.71 -16.14 -18.40
C SER A 7 -5.52 -16.90 -18.99
N TYR A 8 -4.33 -16.68 -18.41
CA TYR A 8 -3.12 -17.44 -18.73
C TYR A 8 -2.94 -18.59 -17.75
N SER A 9 -2.29 -19.68 -18.18
CA SER A 9 -1.84 -20.72 -17.26
C SER A 9 -0.80 -20.15 -16.30
N ILE A 10 -0.99 -20.39 -15.01
CA ILE A 10 -0.13 -19.88 -13.93
C ILE A 10 0.72 -21.04 -13.40
N ILE A 11 2.03 -20.82 -13.31
CA ILE A 11 2.94 -21.70 -12.59
C ILE A 11 3.04 -21.15 -11.16
N PRO A 12 2.51 -21.85 -10.14
CA PRO A 12 2.60 -21.38 -8.77
C PRO A 12 4.05 -21.40 -8.29
N LEU A 13 4.41 -20.44 -7.43
CA LEU A 13 5.68 -20.46 -6.70
C LEU A 13 5.51 -21.24 -5.40
N ASP A 14 6.54 -21.97 -5.02
CA ASP A 14 6.61 -22.62 -3.72
C ASP A 14 7.03 -21.58 -2.65
N PHE A 15 6.25 -21.53 -1.58
CA PHE A 15 6.52 -20.68 -0.43
C PHE A 15 7.00 -21.54 0.75
N GLN A 16 8.20 -21.23 1.24
CA GLN A 16 8.62 -21.71 2.55
C GLN A 16 7.99 -20.82 3.62
N ILE A 17 7.15 -21.42 4.46
CA ILE A 17 6.44 -20.72 5.51
C ILE A 17 6.93 -21.22 6.87
N ARG A 18 7.26 -20.29 7.75
CA ARG A 18 7.60 -20.57 9.15
C ARG A 18 6.84 -19.60 10.03
N GLU A 19 6.14 -20.11 11.03
CA GLU A 19 5.31 -19.29 11.90
C GLU A 19 5.60 -19.58 13.37
N ASN A 20 5.33 -18.56 14.19
CA ASN A 20 5.20 -18.69 15.62
C ASN A 20 4.09 -17.74 16.10
N VAL A 21 3.86 -17.69 17.42
CA VAL A 21 2.77 -16.91 18.03
C VAL A 21 2.83 -15.40 17.69
N GLN A 22 4.00 -14.86 17.38
CA GLN A 22 4.22 -13.43 17.15
C GLN A 22 4.63 -13.08 15.73
N SER A 23 4.97 -14.05 14.88
CA SER A 23 5.45 -13.74 13.53
C SER A 23 5.20 -14.84 12.51
N LEU A 24 5.01 -14.41 11.27
CA LEU A 24 4.96 -15.24 10.07
C LEU A 24 6.13 -14.86 9.15
N TYR A 25 6.92 -15.85 8.79
CA TYR A 25 8.00 -15.72 7.81
C TYR A 25 7.62 -16.47 6.54
N LEU A 26 7.79 -15.80 5.40
CA LEU A 26 7.57 -16.34 4.06
C LEU A 26 8.83 -16.12 3.23
N GLU A 27 9.25 -17.15 2.49
CA GLU A 27 10.29 -17.05 1.47
C GLU A 27 9.82 -17.74 0.20
N CYS A 28 10.02 -17.12 -0.96
CA CYS A 28 9.88 -17.76 -2.26
C CYS A 28 11.02 -17.34 -3.19
N SER A 29 11.30 -18.20 -4.17
CA SER A 29 12.27 -17.96 -5.23
C SER A 29 11.65 -18.31 -6.57
N THR A 30 11.95 -17.53 -7.60
CA THR A 30 11.49 -17.83 -8.97
C THR A 30 12.59 -18.50 -9.79
N PRO A 31 12.24 -19.37 -10.74
CA PRO A 31 13.17 -19.69 -11.82
C PRO A 31 13.48 -18.41 -12.63
N GLU A 32 14.58 -18.43 -13.38
CA GLU A 32 14.90 -17.35 -14.31
C GLU A 32 14.04 -17.44 -15.57
N LEU A 33 13.29 -16.38 -15.84
CA LEU A 33 12.42 -16.24 -17.00
C LEU A 33 12.77 -14.94 -17.72
N ASN A 34 13.28 -15.04 -18.94
CA ASN A 34 13.72 -13.91 -19.76
C ASN A 34 14.70 -12.97 -19.01
N GLY A 35 15.62 -13.54 -18.24
CA GLY A 35 16.60 -12.79 -17.46
C GLY A 35 16.14 -12.34 -16.08
N TYR A 36 14.86 -12.47 -15.75
CA TYR A 36 14.31 -12.06 -14.46
C TYR A 36 14.17 -13.25 -13.51
N ALA A 37 14.78 -13.13 -12.33
CA ALA A 37 14.53 -13.99 -11.19
C ALA A 37 14.69 -13.21 -9.89
N TYR A 38 14.02 -13.66 -8.83
CA TYR A 38 14.21 -13.09 -7.51
C TYR A 38 14.06 -14.12 -6.39
N VAL A 39 14.61 -13.75 -5.23
CA VAL A 39 14.24 -14.33 -3.93
C VAL A 39 13.55 -13.25 -3.12
N LEU A 40 12.30 -13.49 -2.72
CA LEU A 40 11.50 -12.60 -1.89
C LEU A 40 11.34 -13.22 -0.51
N ARG A 41 11.72 -12.46 0.52
CA ARG A 41 11.46 -12.81 1.92
C ARG A 41 10.58 -11.76 2.54
N LYS A 42 9.58 -12.21 3.30
CA LYS A 42 8.66 -11.36 4.04
C LYS A 42 8.53 -11.87 5.47
N ARG A 43 8.71 -10.98 6.44
CA ARG A 43 8.42 -11.25 7.84
C ARG A 43 7.29 -10.33 8.30
N ILE A 44 6.19 -10.90 8.76
CA ILE A 44 5.11 -10.18 9.41
C ILE A 44 5.26 -10.45 10.91
N SER A 45 5.41 -9.41 11.71
CA SER A 45 5.57 -9.52 13.16
C SER A 45 4.52 -8.68 13.87
N LEU A 46 3.84 -9.26 14.85
CA LEU A 46 2.95 -8.53 15.75
C LEU A 46 3.76 -7.53 16.59
N THR A 47 3.17 -6.37 16.83
CA THR A 47 3.65 -5.37 17.79
C THR A 47 2.56 -5.14 18.84
N GLN A 48 2.87 -4.39 19.90
CA GLN A 48 1.88 -4.09 20.94
C GLN A 48 0.60 -3.43 20.41
N MET A 49 0.71 -2.65 19.32
CA MET A 49 -0.37 -1.83 18.79
C MET A 49 -0.65 -2.12 17.31
N GLY A 50 -0.28 -3.29 16.79
CA GLY A 50 -0.47 -3.61 15.37
C GLY A 50 0.53 -4.62 14.88
N PHE A 51 1.17 -4.37 13.74
CA PHE A 51 2.16 -5.27 13.15
C PHE A 51 3.13 -4.55 12.23
N THR A 52 4.29 -5.14 12.00
CA THR A 52 5.27 -4.71 11.00
C THR A 52 5.41 -5.78 9.94
N ILE A 53 5.53 -5.36 8.70
CA ILE A 53 5.96 -6.19 7.58
C ILE A 53 7.37 -5.74 7.19
N GLU A 54 8.31 -6.67 7.22
CA GLU A 54 9.67 -6.48 6.71
C GLU A 54 9.83 -7.29 5.43
N TYR A 55 10.44 -6.67 4.43
CA TYR A 55 10.69 -7.22 3.12
C TYR A 55 12.18 -7.27 2.85
N GLU A 56 12.60 -8.31 2.15
CA GLU A 56 13.90 -8.41 1.50
C GLU A 56 13.70 -8.98 0.10
N LEU A 57 14.20 -8.27 -0.90
CA LEU A 57 14.17 -8.71 -2.30
C LEU A 57 15.60 -8.79 -2.83
N LEU A 58 16.01 -9.98 -3.22
CA LEU A 58 17.26 -10.23 -3.94
C LEU A 58 16.95 -10.41 -5.42
N ASN A 59 17.63 -9.64 -6.28
CA ASN A 59 17.67 -9.95 -7.71
C ASN A 59 18.61 -11.13 -7.94
N SER A 60 18.04 -12.30 -8.26
CA SER A 60 18.79 -13.53 -8.56
C SER A 60 18.86 -13.83 -10.06
N GLY A 61 18.35 -12.94 -10.91
CA GLY A 61 18.41 -13.05 -12.36
C GLY A 61 19.61 -12.33 -12.96
N SER A 62 19.61 -12.21 -14.29
CA SER A 62 20.63 -11.55 -15.09
C SER A 62 20.24 -10.13 -15.55
N GLU A 63 18.95 -9.78 -15.53
CA GLU A 63 18.43 -8.45 -15.86
C GLU A 63 18.14 -7.60 -14.60
N PRO A 64 18.23 -6.26 -14.67
CA PRO A 64 17.88 -5.40 -13.54
C PRO A 64 16.37 -5.44 -13.26
N LEU A 65 15.99 -5.51 -11.97
CA LEU A 65 14.60 -5.35 -11.53
C LEU A 65 14.32 -3.86 -11.34
N ILE A 66 13.60 -3.27 -12.30
CA ILE A 66 13.14 -1.89 -12.26
C ILE A 66 11.61 -1.92 -12.19
N THR A 67 11.07 -1.75 -10.99
CA THR A 67 9.64 -1.90 -10.71
C THR A 67 9.24 -1.12 -9.45
N ASN A 68 7.96 -1.17 -9.09
CA ASN A 68 7.45 -0.60 -7.85
C ASN A 68 6.72 -1.67 -7.04
N GLU A 69 6.81 -1.59 -5.71
CA GLU A 69 5.97 -2.36 -4.78
C GLU A 69 4.98 -1.45 -4.06
N TYR A 70 3.76 -1.93 -3.88
CA TYR A 70 2.75 -1.31 -3.04
C TYR A 70 1.87 -2.39 -2.43
N VAL A 71 1.19 -2.06 -1.34
CA VAL A 71 0.18 -2.92 -0.71
C VAL A 71 -1.20 -2.40 -1.05
N HIS A 72 -2.10 -3.28 -1.44
CA HIS A 72 -3.49 -2.95 -1.78
C HIS A 72 -4.42 -3.35 -0.63
N ASN A 73 -4.08 -2.90 0.58
CA ASN A 73 -4.80 -3.28 1.79
C ASN A 73 -6.11 -2.49 1.90
N PHE A 74 -7.22 -3.21 2.06
CA PHE A 74 -8.52 -2.61 2.29
C PHE A 74 -8.77 -2.39 3.79
N VAL A 75 -8.95 -1.13 4.19
CA VAL A 75 -9.02 -0.74 5.61
C VAL A 75 -10.35 -0.08 5.93
N SER A 76 -10.94 -0.45 7.06
CA SER A 76 -12.03 0.27 7.73
C SER A 76 -11.95 0.07 9.24
N ALA A 77 -12.52 1.01 10.00
CA ALA A 77 -12.53 0.94 11.45
C ALA A 77 -13.73 0.10 11.93
N ASN A 78 -13.45 -1.04 12.55
CA ASN A 78 -14.46 -1.93 13.15
C ASN A 78 -15.60 -2.33 12.19
N GLY A 79 -15.29 -2.47 10.89
CA GLY A 79 -16.28 -2.82 9.85
C GLY A 79 -17.31 -1.73 9.54
N HIS A 80 -17.14 -0.50 10.06
CA HIS A 80 -18.02 0.63 9.72
C HIS A 80 -17.84 1.03 8.26
N LEU A 81 -18.96 1.33 7.60
CA LEU A 81 -18.95 1.92 6.27
C LEU A 81 -18.20 3.24 6.27
N ILE A 82 -17.52 3.55 5.18
CA ILE A 82 -16.90 4.86 4.98
C ILE A 82 -18.01 5.92 5.01
N ASP A 83 -17.87 6.91 5.88
CA ASP A 83 -18.83 7.98 6.13
C ASP A 83 -18.11 9.26 6.60
N ASP A 84 -18.87 10.28 7.01
CA ASP A 84 -18.36 11.57 7.47
C ASP A 84 -17.58 11.54 8.80
N GLN A 85 -17.54 10.40 9.47
CA GLN A 85 -16.71 10.19 10.65
C GLN A 85 -15.28 9.81 10.28
N TYR A 86 -15.03 9.40 9.04
CA TYR A 86 -13.70 9.08 8.54
C TYR A 86 -12.93 10.32 8.07
N GLN A 87 -11.63 10.31 8.32
CA GLN A 87 -10.67 11.26 7.77
C GLN A 87 -9.36 10.53 7.48
N LEU A 88 -8.86 10.64 6.25
CA LEU A 88 -7.54 10.17 5.86
C LEU A 88 -6.57 11.34 5.85
N GLN A 89 -5.42 11.20 6.50
CA GLN A 89 -4.39 12.23 6.62
C GLN A 89 -3.05 11.75 6.10
N PHE A 90 -2.28 12.67 5.52
CA PHE A 90 -0.93 12.48 5.03
C PHE A 90 0.05 13.44 5.71
N PRO A 91 1.36 13.12 5.78
CA PRO A 91 2.38 14.02 6.32
C PRO A 91 2.83 15.09 5.31
N PHE A 92 2.09 15.29 4.22
CA PHE A 92 2.40 16.20 3.14
C PHE A 92 1.13 16.88 2.62
N SER A 93 1.29 18.06 2.03
CA SER A 93 0.18 18.80 1.42
C SER A 93 -0.30 18.12 0.14
N LEU A 94 -1.61 17.97 0.02
CA LEU A 94 -2.33 17.55 -1.16
C LEU A 94 -2.65 18.77 -2.02
N ASN A 95 -2.32 18.69 -3.30
CA ASN A 95 -2.68 19.70 -4.29
C ASN A 95 -3.44 19.02 -5.42
N SER A 96 -4.74 19.28 -5.54
CA SER A 96 -5.58 18.63 -6.54
C SER A 96 -5.16 18.90 -7.98
N ASP A 97 -4.50 20.04 -8.22
CA ASP A 97 -4.01 20.42 -9.55
C ASP A 97 -2.78 19.59 -9.97
N GLU A 98 -2.17 18.84 -9.05
CA GLU A 98 -1.01 17.99 -9.29
C GLU A 98 -1.36 16.50 -9.39
N PHE A 99 -2.63 16.12 -9.24
CA PHE A 99 -3.06 14.72 -9.36
C PHE A 99 -3.14 14.30 -10.83
N ASP A 100 -2.80 13.04 -11.12
CA ASP A 100 -2.84 12.54 -12.50
C ASP A 100 -4.28 12.21 -12.93
N GLU A 101 -5.10 11.67 -12.03
CA GLU A 101 -6.46 11.22 -12.29
C GLU A 101 -7.32 11.32 -11.03
N VAL A 102 -8.58 11.74 -11.19
CA VAL A 102 -9.58 11.82 -10.12
C VAL A 102 -10.90 11.22 -10.61
N ILE A 103 -11.29 10.09 -10.03
CA ILE A 103 -12.58 9.42 -10.22
C ILE A 103 -13.36 9.56 -8.91
N ASN A 104 -14.34 10.45 -8.87
CA ASN A 104 -15.18 10.71 -7.69
C ASN A 104 -16.66 10.86 -8.11
N PRO A 105 -17.31 9.78 -8.58
CA PRO A 105 -18.64 9.82 -9.19
C PRO A 105 -19.74 10.32 -8.23
N ASP A 106 -19.64 9.97 -6.95
CA ASP A 106 -20.65 10.36 -5.94
C ASP A 106 -20.39 11.77 -5.37
N ASN A 107 -19.27 12.42 -5.76
CA ASN A 107 -18.84 13.73 -5.28
C ASN A 107 -18.74 13.84 -3.74
N LEU A 108 -18.31 12.76 -3.09
CA LEU A 108 -18.25 12.67 -1.62
C LEU A 108 -16.86 12.94 -1.04
N LEU A 109 -15.81 12.96 -1.86
CA LEU A 109 -14.47 13.30 -1.42
C LEU A 109 -14.30 14.81 -1.29
N ASN A 110 -13.81 15.27 -0.15
CA ASN A 110 -13.37 16.63 0.06
C ASN A 110 -11.90 16.66 0.47
N ILE A 111 -11.07 17.33 -0.33
CA ILE A 111 -9.62 17.37 -0.14
C ILE A 111 -9.25 18.75 0.40
N ASN A 112 -8.50 18.78 1.50
CA ASN A 112 -8.10 20.02 2.14
C ASN A 112 -6.75 19.84 2.85
N MET A 113 -5.80 20.73 2.57
CA MET A 113 -4.44 20.72 3.11
C MET A 113 -3.79 19.35 2.91
N ASN A 114 -3.70 18.54 3.96
CA ASN A 114 -3.05 17.23 3.97
C ASN A 114 -4.06 16.08 4.19
N SER A 115 -5.36 16.35 4.05
CA SER A 115 -6.42 15.44 4.43
C SER A 115 -7.44 15.21 3.31
N VAL A 116 -7.97 13.99 3.26
CA VAL A 116 -9.16 13.60 2.51
C VAL A 116 -10.28 13.33 3.51
N PHE A 117 -11.37 14.05 3.37
CA PHE A 117 -12.60 13.88 4.13
C PHE A 117 -13.66 13.21 3.25
N PHE A 118 -14.51 12.42 3.88
CA PHE A 118 -15.68 11.81 3.23
C PHE A 118 -16.92 12.57 3.68
N ARG A 119 -17.85 12.89 2.79
CA ARG A 119 -19.08 13.64 3.11
C ARG A 119 -20.29 12.73 3.40
N GLY A 120 -20.13 11.43 3.21
CA GLY A 120 -21.19 10.43 3.31
C GLY A 120 -20.70 9.08 2.83
N ASN A 121 -21.63 8.17 2.57
CA ASN A 121 -21.32 6.82 2.13
C ASN A 121 -21.18 6.73 0.60
N PRO A 122 -19.99 6.39 0.06
CA PRO A 122 -19.84 6.14 -1.37
C PRO A 122 -20.57 4.85 -1.76
N GLU A 123 -21.40 4.92 -2.79
CA GLU A 123 -22.08 3.76 -3.40
C GLU A 123 -21.33 3.28 -4.65
N THR A 124 -20.48 4.12 -5.24
CA THR A 124 -19.61 3.79 -6.38
C THR A 124 -18.13 3.86 -5.95
N PRO A 125 -17.23 3.01 -6.47
CA PRO A 125 -15.81 3.14 -6.20
C PRO A 125 -15.25 4.50 -6.61
N PHE A 126 -14.33 5.03 -5.80
CA PHE A 126 -13.57 6.24 -6.10
C PHE A 126 -12.08 5.91 -6.23
N PHE A 127 -11.37 6.75 -6.97
CA PHE A 127 -9.94 6.62 -7.19
C PHE A 127 -9.27 7.99 -7.37
N ILE A 128 -8.08 8.15 -6.79
CA ILE A 128 -7.20 9.28 -7.03
C ILE A 128 -5.79 8.74 -7.31
N SER A 129 -5.24 9.09 -8.47
CA SER A 129 -3.85 8.78 -8.81
C SER A 129 -2.91 9.90 -8.37
N ASN A 130 -1.76 9.51 -7.80
CA ASN A 130 -0.63 10.38 -7.52
C ASN A 130 -0.93 11.57 -6.59
N LEU A 131 -1.46 11.29 -5.39
CA LEU A 131 -1.71 12.26 -4.32
C LEU A 131 -0.46 13.07 -3.91
N SER A 132 0.75 12.55 -4.13
CA SER A 132 2.02 13.24 -3.87
C SER A 132 2.42 14.24 -4.96
N GLY A 133 1.73 14.27 -6.11
CA GLY A 133 2.11 15.12 -7.24
C GLY A 133 3.52 14.85 -7.77
N GLY A 134 3.99 13.60 -7.68
CA GLY A 134 5.35 13.22 -8.03
C GLY A 134 6.45 13.67 -7.04
N LYS A 135 6.11 14.36 -5.95
CA LYS A 135 7.08 14.86 -4.97
C LYS A 135 7.55 13.73 -4.05
N LEU A 136 8.85 13.71 -3.75
CA LEU A 136 9.42 12.74 -2.81
C LEU A 136 9.06 13.10 -1.37
N VAL A 137 8.14 12.34 -0.77
CA VAL A 137 7.55 12.58 0.56
C VAL A 137 7.77 11.39 1.50
N ASN A 138 7.53 11.60 2.80
CA ASN A 138 7.52 10.51 3.77
C ASN A 138 6.36 9.55 3.44
N ALA A 139 6.65 8.26 3.36
CA ALA A 139 5.64 7.24 3.05
C ALA A 139 4.88 6.85 4.34
N SER A 140 3.84 7.62 4.66
CA SER A 140 2.91 7.30 5.74
C SER A 140 1.53 7.89 5.51
N TRP A 141 0.52 7.33 6.18
CA TRP A 141 -0.83 7.88 6.25
C TRP A 141 -1.49 7.51 7.59
N GLU A 142 -2.53 8.27 7.97
CA GLU A 142 -3.38 7.97 9.12
C GLU A 142 -4.86 8.00 8.69
N LEU A 143 -5.60 6.94 9.00
CA LEU A 143 -7.05 6.88 8.87
C LEU A 143 -7.68 7.00 10.26
N ILE A 144 -8.49 8.04 10.45
CA ILE A 144 -9.13 8.37 11.72
C ILE A 144 -10.62 8.14 11.58
N HIS A 145 -11.22 7.45 12.55
CA HIS A 145 -12.67 7.41 12.74
C HIS A 145 -13.03 8.16 14.02
N LYS A 146 -13.58 9.36 13.87
CA LYS A 146 -13.79 10.32 14.98
C LYS A 146 -14.69 9.77 16.08
N LYS A 147 -15.87 9.26 15.72
CA LYS A 147 -16.85 8.73 16.69
C LYS A 147 -16.35 7.50 17.48
N LEU A 148 -15.58 6.62 16.85
CA LEU A 148 -15.00 5.46 17.52
C LEU A 148 -13.73 5.80 18.31
N ASN A 149 -13.18 7.00 18.12
CA ASN A 149 -11.91 7.43 18.68
C ASN A 149 -10.75 6.51 18.28
N ILE A 150 -10.76 5.98 17.05
CA ILE A 150 -9.75 5.05 16.52
C ILE A 150 -8.90 5.74 15.46
N ARG A 151 -7.60 5.47 15.50
CA ARG A 151 -6.62 5.78 14.45
C ARG A 151 -5.96 4.51 13.97
N ILE A 152 -5.97 4.29 12.66
CA ILE A 152 -5.18 3.28 11.96
C ILE A 152 -4.12 4.02 11.16
N SER A 153 -2.87 3.57 11.15
CA SER A 153 -1.82 4.21 10.36
C SER A 153 -0.88 3.22 9.73
N GLU A 154 -0.26 3.63 8.62
CA GLU A 154 0.89 2.99 8.01
C GLU A 154 2.06 3.97 8.03
N SER A 155 3.24 3.49 8.40
CA SER A 155 4.51 4.21 8.22
C SER A 155 5.55 3.28 7.64
N CYS A 156 6.28 3.73 6.62
CA CYS A 156 7.28 2.91 5.94
C CYS A 156 8.71 3.39 6.20
N SER A 157 9.69 2.50 6.00
CA SER A 157 11.11 2.84 6.10
C SER A 157 11.68 3.56 4.87
N PHE A 158 10.85 3.85 3.87
CA PHE A 158 11.25 4.49 2.62
C PHE A 158 10.48 5.81 2.39
N LYS A 159 10.96 6.61 1.44
CA LYS A 159 10.21 7.75 0.89
C LYS A 159 9.52 7.33 -0.40
N THR A 160 8.37 7.93 -0.67
CA THR A 160 7.59 7.65 -1.89
C THR A 160 7.40 8.93 -2.69
N ASN A 161 7.31 8.79 -4.01
CA ASN A 161 6.92 9.86 -4.92
C ASN A 161 5.58 9.59 -5.62
N LYS A 162 4.92 8.46 -5.29
CA LYS A 162 3.63 8.08 -5.84
C LYS A 162 2.76 7.50 -4.74
N VAL A 163 1.61 8.12 -4.54
CA VAL A 163 0.59 7.64 -3.61
C VAL A 163 -0.73 7.57 -4.36
N ASN A 164 -1.35 6.40 -4.42
CA ASN A 164 -2.70 6.27 -4.94
C ASN A 164 -3.69 6.13 -3.79
N LEU A 165 -4.95 6.44 -4.07
CA LEU A 165 -6.05 6.20 -3.17
C LEU A 165 -7.18 5.54 -3.93
N TRP A 166 -7.52 4.32 -3.53
CA TRP A 166 -8.72 3.64 -3.98
C TRP A 166 -9.68 3.49 -2.79
N GLY A 167 -10.98 3.48 -3.04
CA GLY A 167 -11.92 3.09 -1.99
C GLY A 167 -13.35 2.93 -2.50
N TRP A 168 -14.19 2.43 -1.59
CA TRP A 168 -15.60 2.20 -1.83
C TRP A 168 -16.37 2.22 -0.50
N LYS A 169 -17.61 1.73 -0.49
CA LYS A 169 -18.56 1.82 0.62
C LYS A 169 -18.01 1.32 1.95
N HIS A 170 -17.25 0.23 1.93
CA HIS A 170 -16.86 -0.51 3.12
C HIS A 170 -15.39 -0.36 3.49
N VAL A 171 -14.56 0.22 2.62
CA VAL A 171 -13.10 0.23 2.76
C VAL A 171 -12.45 1.39 2.03
N VAL A 172 -11.27 1.76 2.50
CA VAL A 172 -10.32 2.67 1.85
C VAL A 172 -8.95 2.00 1.76
N SER A 173 -8.23 2.23 0.65
CA SER A 173 -6.91 1.68 0.33
C SER A 173 -5.97 2.82 -0.08
N PRO A 174 -5.25 3.46 0.87
CA PRO A 174 -4.16 4.36 0.57
C PRO A 174 -2.91 3.53 0.21
N GLU A 175 -2.36 3.76 -0.98
CA GLU A 175 -1.32 2.92 -1.58
C GLU A 175 -0.01 3.69 -1.70
N LEU A 176 0.94 3.41 -0.82
CA LEU A 176 2.27 4.01 -0.83
C LEU A 176 3.23 3.18 -1.70
N PHE A 177 3.71 3.74 -2.81
CA PHE A 177 4.58 3.01 -3.74
C PHE A 177 6.06 3.13 -3.35
N HIS A 178 6.75 2.00 -3.27
CA HIS A 178 8.19 1.90 -3.10
C HIS A 178 8.83 1.65 -4.47
N ASN A 179 9.73 2.53 -4.92
CA ASN A 179 10.48 2.33 -6.15
C ASN A 179 11.64 1.36 -5.89
N ILE A 180 11.78 0.34 -6.74
CA ILE A 180 12.81 -0.69 -6.68
C ILE A 180 13.68 -0.60 -7.93
N ASN A 181 14.99 -0.54 -7.73
CA ASN A 181 15.99 -0.58 -8.80
C ASN A 181 17.18 -1.44 -8.38
N LEU A 182 17.08 -2.74 -8.68
CA LEU A 182 18.05 -3.75 -8.25
C LEU A 182 18.82 -4.33 -9.43
N LYS A 183 20.14 -4.15 -9.45
CA LYS A 183 21.02 -4.86 -10.38
C LYS A 183 21.13 -6.35 -10.00
N PRO A 184 21.55 -7.23 -10.92
CA PRO A 184 21.84 -8.63 -10.61
C PRO A 184 22.71 -8.80 -9.36
N GLY A 185 22.30 -9.71 -8.47
CA GLY A 185 22.99 -9.99 -7.20
C GLY A 185 22.77 -8.96 -6.09
N GLN A 186 22.07 -7.85 -6.34
CA GLN A 186 21.76 -6.86 -5.31
C GLN A 186 20.53 -7.23 -4.49
N THR A 187 20.53 -6.80 -3.23
CA THR A 187 19.42 -6.97 -2.29
C THR A 187 18.95 -5.62 -1.77
N GLU A 188 17.64 -5.42 -1.74
CA GLU A 188 16.99 -4.27 -1.11
C GLU A 188 16.09 -4.75 0.04
N ARG A 189 15.96 -3.91 1.07
CA ARG A 189 15.15 -4.18 2.25
C ARG A 189 14.32 -2.96 2.60
N TRP A 190 13.06 -3.19 2.91
CA TRP A 190 12.16 -2.14 3.37
C TRP A 190 11.17 -2.70 4.37
N SER A 191 10.45 -1.82 5.07
CA SER A 191 9.41 -2.22 6.00
C SER A 191 8.22 -1.28 5.97
N ARG A 192 7.08 -1.83 6.37
CA ARG A 192 5.79 -1.14 6.54
C ARG A 192 5.28 -1.48 7.94
N THR A 193 5.02 -0.47 8.76
CA THR A 193 4.49 -0.66 10.10
C THR A 193 3.06 -0.15 10.15
N PHE A 194 2.15 -1.03 10.53
CA PHE A 194 0.75 -0.73 10.75
C PHE A 194 0.47 -0.59 12.24
N LYS A 195 -0.17 0.51 12.64
CA LYS A 195 -0.55 0.76 14.03
C LYS A 195 -2.04 1.04 14.15
N ILE A 196 -2.61 0.61 15.25
CA ILE A 196 -3.97 0.88 15.68
C ILE A 196 -3.87 1.47 17.08
N SER A 197 -4.49 2.63 17.28
CA SER A 197 -4.44 3.36 18.55
C SER A 197 -5.73 4.12 18.77
N ASN A 198 -5.98 4.49 20.03
CA ASN A 198 -6.97 5.51 20.34
C ASN A 198 -6.42 6.89 19.99
N LEU A 199 -7.29 7.84 19.64
CA LEU A 199 -6.90 9.25 19.46
C LEU A 199 -6.51 9.90 20.78
#